data_AF-A0A7S1VUG8-F1
#
_entry.id   AF-A0A7S1VUG8-F1
#
_cell.length_a   1.000
_cell.length_b   1.000
_cell.length_c   1.000
_cell.angle_alpha   90.00
_cell.angle_beta   90.00
_cell.angle_gamma   90.00
#
_symmetry.space_group_name_H-M   'P 1'
#
loop_
_entity.id
_entity.type
_entity.pdbx_description
1 polymer ?
#
loop_
_entity_poly.entity_id
_entity_poly.type
_entity_poly.pdbx_seq_one_letter_code
_entity_poly.pdbx_strand_id
1 'polypeptide(L)'
;GMFEKPHMAFTVEGSMDRLIATPPDQEPPKLGGVLVEDAESLKYRKKGGKIEWNTRDTYTFALWSAYADFLDWRCLNLPGIRPFPLDSVIEKQHISLMIYDAPATAEKHNRAEIDMISGVEMSNVNSTHL
;
A
#
# COMPACT_ATOMS: atom_id res chain seq x y z
N GLY A 1 -11.37 16.77 -15.55
CA GLY A 1 -11.49 15.87 -16.73
C GLY A 1 -11.51 14.44 -16.23
N MET A 2 -12.09 13.51 -16.99
CA MET A 2 -12.09 12.06 -16.68
C MET A 2 -10.71 11.42 -16.91
N PHE A 3 -9.67 12.02 -16.33
CA PHE A 3 -8.30 11.55 -16.42
C PHE A 3 -7.79 11.34 -15.02
N GLU A 4 -7.13 10.21 -14.82
CA GLU A 4 -6.49 9.87 -13.56
C GLU A 4 -5.40 10.90 -13.24
N LYS A 5 -5.42 11.41 -12.01
CA LYS A 5 -4.34 12.30 -11.55
C LYS A 5 -3.04 11.49 -11.50
N PRO A 6 -1.88 12.10 -11.84
CA PRO A 6 -0.60 11.44 -11.68
C PRO A 6 -0.45 10.98 -10.22
N HIS A 7 -0.36 9.69 -9.99
CA HIS A 7 -0.22 9.12 -8.65
C HIS A 7 0.83 8.01 -8.70
N MET A 8 1.47 7.76 -7.57
CA MET A 8 2.39 6.64 -7.45
C MET A 8 1.60 5.40 -7.09
N ALA A 9 1.66 4.39 -7.96
CA ALA A 9 1.03 3.09 -7.74
C ALA A 9 2.10 2.00 -7.71
N PHE A 10 1.90 1.05 -6.81
CA PHE A 10 2.78 -0.10 -6.68
C PHE A 10 1.98 -1.30 -6.16
N THR A 11 2.42 -2.51 -6.49
CA THR A 11 1.75 -3.73 -6.03
C THR A 11 1.96 -3.89 -4.54
N VAL A 12 0.90 -4.29 -3.82
CA VAL A 12 0.92 -4.46 -2.37
C VAL A 12 1.92 -5.55 -1.99
N GLU A 13 1.96 -6.63 -2.75
CA GLU A 13 2.80 -7.80 -2.50
C GLU A 13 4.29 -7.46 -2.53
N GLY A 14 4.75 -6.65 -3.49
CA GLY A 14 6.16 -6.28 -3.58
C GLY A 14 6.56 -5.20 -2.56
N SER A 15 5.65 -4.27 -2.32
CA SER A 15 5.98 -2.98 -1.71
C SER A 15 5.87 -2.97 -0.19
N MET A 16 5.01 -3.82 0.39
CA MET A 16 4.92 -3.94 1.83
C MET A 16 6.15 -4.62 2.42
N ASP A 17 6.64 -4.10 3.54
CA ASP A 17 7.72 -4.71 4.34
C ASP A 17 7.25 -5.99 5.00
N ARG A 18 6.03 -5.98 5.51
CA ARG A 18 5.36 -7.18 6.05
C ARG A 18 3.96 -7.31 5.48
N LEU A 19 3.60 -8.55 5.18
CA LEU A 19 2.27 -8.94 4.77
C LEU A 19 1.96 -10.29 5.38
N ILE A 20 0.98 -10.33 6.28
CA ILE A 20 0.62 -11.52 7.04
C ILE A 20 -0.85 -11.83 6.75
N ALA A 21 -1.11 -12.98 6.14
CA ALA A 21 -2.45 -13.53 6.00
C ALA A 21 -2.73 -14.43 7.20
N THR A 22 -3.76 -14.09 7.99
CA THR A 22 -4.17 -14.83 9.17
C THR A 22 -5.48 -15.58 8.88
N PRO A 23 -5.50 -16.92 8.97
CA PRO A 23 -6.73 -17.70 8.79
C PRO A 23 -7.81 -17.35 9.83
N PRO A 24 -9.11 -17.62 9.56
CA PRO A 24 -10.21 -17.27 10.46
C PRO A 24 -10.09 -17.85 11.89
N ASP A 25 -9.41 -18.98 12.02
CA ASP A 25 -9.28 -19.72 13.28
C ASP A 25 -8.02 -19.31 14.08
N GLN A 26 -7.31 -18.26 13.65
CA GLN A 26 -6.12 -17.74 14.30
C GLN A 26 -6.28 -16.27 14.67
N GLU A 27 -5.64 -15.85 15.77
CA GLU A 27 -5.63 -14.44 16.16
C GLU A 27 -4.66 -13.65 15.26
N PRO A 28 -5.12 -12.54 14.64
CA PRO A 28 -4.26 -11.65 13.89
C PRO A 28 -3.13 -11.09 14.76
N PRO A 29 -1.96 -10.78 14.17
CA PRO A 29 -0.85 -10.23 14.93
C PRO A 29 -1.22 -8.90 15.58
N LYS A 30 -0.77 -8.70 16.81
CA LYS A 30 -1.05 -7.47 17.57
C LYS A 30 -0.38 -6.25 16.92
N LEU A 31 -1.20 -5.26 16.56
CA LEU A 31 -0.71 -3.97 16.06
C LEU A 31 0.09 -3.20 17.11
N GLY A 32 1.06 -2.41 16.65
CA GLY A 32 2.00 -1.68 17.52
C GLY A 32 3.10 -2.56 18.12
N GLY A 33 3.11 -3.86 17.84
CA GLY A 33 4.19 -4.79 18.18
C GLY A 33 5.10 -5.13 16.99
N VAL A 34 5.96 -6.13 17.19
CA VAL A 34 6.77 -6.69 16.10
C VAL A 34 5.90 -7.59 15.23
N LEU A 35 5.76 -7.23 13.96
CA LEU A 35 5.07 -8.05 12.96
C LEU A 35 6.06 -9.04 12.35
N VAL A 36 5.83 -10.33 12.61
CA VAL A 36 6.65 -11.44 12.09
C VAL A 36 5.92 -12.07 10.92
N GLU A 37 6.57 -12.05 9.75
CA GLU A 37 6.10 -12.77 8.57
C GLU A 37 7.01 -13.98 8.34
N ASP A 38 6.42 -15.06 7.84
CA ASP A 38 7.16 -16.22 7.41
C ASP A 38 8.25 -15.86 6.37
N ALA A 39 9.46 -16.40 6.56
CA ALA A 39 10.61 -16.03 5.76
C ALA A 39 10.50 -16.51 4.30
N GLU A 40 9.82 -17.65 4.06
CA GLU A 40 9.59 -18.15 2.71
C GLU A 40 8.58 -17.28 1.98
N SER A 41 7.49 -16.91 2.65
CA SER A 41 6.49 -15.95 2.14
C SER A 41 7.14 -14.62 1.76
N LEU A 42 7.92 -14.03 2.65
CA LEU A 42 8.62 -12.76 2.41
C LEU A 42 9.54 -12.87 1.19
N LYS A 43 10.34 -13.93 1.11
CA LYS A 43 11.27 -14.17 0.00
C LYS A 43 10.53 -14.39 -1.32
N TYR A 44 9.42 -15.09 -1.32
CA TYR A 44 8.58 -15.33 -2.49
C TYR A 44 8.00 -14.00 -3.01
N ARG A 45 7.39 -13.19 -2.14
CA ARG A 45 6.84 -11.87 -2.51
C ARG A 45 7.91 -10.91 -3.03
N LYS A 46 9.07 -10.83 -2.37
CA LYS A 46 10.18 -9.94 -2.80
C LYS A 46 10.80 -10.35 -4.13
N LYS A 47 10.52 -11.56 -4.63
CA LYS A 47 10.87 -12.01 -5.99
C LYS A 47 9.77 -11.77 -7.02
N GLY A 48 8.68 -11.10 -6.67
CA GLY A 48 7.52 -10.86 -7.54
C GLY A 48 6.44 -11.95 -7.46
N GLY A 49 6.50 -12.81 -6.44
CA GLY A 49 5.43 -13.76 -6.16
C GLY A 49 4.10 -13.07 -5.86
N LYS A 50 3.01 -13.62 -6.38
CA LYS A 50 1.64 -13.14 -6.16
C LYS A 50 0.99 -13.87 -5.00
N ILE A 51 0.18 -13.15 -4.23
CA ILE A 51 -0.58 -13.72 -3.12
C ILE A 51 -1.96 -14.10 -3.63
N GLU A 52 -2.45 -15.25 -3.19
CA GLU A 52 -3.83 -15.66 -3.41
C GLU A 52 -4.72 -14.99 -2.36
N TRP A 53 -5.34 -13.89 -2.77
CA TRP A 53 -6.26 -13.15 -1.94
C TRP A 53 -7.58 -13.91 -1.78
N ASN A 54 -8.14 -13.87 -0.59
CA ASN A 54 -9.47 -14.40 -0.28
C ASN A 54 -10.16 -13.50 0.76
N THR A 55 -11.47 -13.63 0.91
CA THR A 55 -12.30 -12.78 1.78
C THR A 55 -12.48 -13.34 3.20
N ARG A 56 -11.84 -14.47 3.52
CA ARG A 56 -11.97 -15.14 4.82
C ARG A 56 -10.82 -14.79 5.75
N ASP A 57 -9.62 -14.64 5.20
CA ASP A 57 -8.43 -14.35 5.97
C ASP A 57 -8.36 -12.87 6.36
N THR A 58 -7.72 -12.61 7.50
CA THR A 58 -7.38 -11.26 7.93
C THR A 58 -5.97 -10.90 7.50
N TYR A 59 -5.82 -9.82 6.73
CA TYR A 59 -4.51 -9.37 6.24
C TYR A 59 -3.98 -8.23 7.10
N THR A 60 -2.74 -8.39 7.59
CA THR A 60 -2.00 -7.35 8.30
C THR A 60 -0.83 -6.88 7.45
N PHE A 61 -0.73 -5.56 7.28
CA PHE A 61 0.31 -4.92 6.47
C PHE A 61 1.23 -4.07 7.33
N ALA A 62 2.52 -4.04 6.97
CA ALA A 62 3.46 -3.04 7.46
C ALA A 62 4.13 -2.37 6.27
N LEU A 63 4.10 -1.03 6.27
CA LEU A 63 4.82 -0.20 5.35
C LEU A 63 5.80 0.66 6.13
N TRP A 64 7.06 0.58 5.75
CA TRP A 64 8.15 1.37 6.26
C TRP A 64 8.97 1.90 5.08
N SER A 65 9.51 3.10 5.25
CA SER A 65 10.40 3.69 4.25
C SER A 65 11.51 4.45 4.94
N ALA A 66 12.73 4.25 4.46
CA ALA A 66 13.87 5.08 4.83
C ALA A 66 13.72 6.51 4.26
N TYR A 67 12.90 6.69 3.22
CA TYR A 67 12.85 7.91 2.41
C TYR A 67 11.53 8.66 2.48
N ALA A 68 10.52 8.09 3.13
CA ALA A 68 9.22 8.69 3.29
C ALA A 68 8.77 8.57 4.75
N ASP A 69 8.52 9.71 5.36
CA ASP A 69 7.79 9.80 6.61
C ASP A 69 6.30 9.94 6.29
N PHE A 70 5.56 8.84 6.46
CA PHE A 70 4.13 8.81 6.22
C PHE A 70 3.31 9.43 7.35
N LEU A 71 3.92 9.68 8.51
CA LEU A 71 3.26 10.45 9.56
C LEU A 71 3.32 11.92 9.19
N ASP A 72 4.48 12.48 8.85
CA ASP A 72 4.59 13.91 8.51
C ASP A 72 4.33 14.23 7.02
N TRP A 73 4.11 13.22 6.18
CA TRP A 73 3.94 13.33 4.74
C TRP A 73 5.15 13.99 4.04
N ARG A 74 6.37 13.58 4.42
CA ARG A 74 7.62 14.18 3.96
C ARG A 74 8.55 13.16 3.33
N CYS A 75 9.24 13.57 2.27
CA CYS A 75 10.39 12.84 1.77
C CYS A 75 11.63 13.20 2.61
N LEU A 76 12.35 12.18 3.07
CA LEU A 76 13.54 12.27 3.92
C LEU A 76 14.71 11.49 3.30
N ASN A 77 15.93 11.71 3.83
CA ASN A 77 17.12 10.87 3.57
C ASN A 77 17.51 10.65 2.09
N LEU A 78 17.08 11.50 1.16
CA LEU A 78 17.55 11.46 -0.22
C LEU A 78 18.97 12.06 -0.33
N PRO A 79 19.95 11.34 -0.90
CA PRO A 79 21.32 11.85 -1.03
C PRO A 79 21.36 13.17 -1.82
N GLY A 80 21.96 14.20 -1.22
CA GLY A 80 22.13 15.51 -1.84
C GLY A 80 20.87 16.38 -1.93
N ILE A 81 19.72 15.91 -1.44
CA ILE A 81 18.45 16.65 -1.45
C ILE A 81 17.98 16.89 -0.01
N ARG A 82 17.57 18.12 0.30
CA ARG A 82 17.01 18.45 1.62
C ARG A 82 15.62 17.83 1.76
N PRO A 83 15.22 17.35 2.95
CA PRO A 83 13.87 16.88 3.20
C PRO A 83 12.79 17.86 2.74
N PHE A 84 11.78 17.38 2.03
CA PHE A 84 10.70 18.20 1.46
C PHE A 84 9.32 17.54 1.63
N PRO A 85 8.23 18.31 1.68
CA PRO A 85 6.87 17.77 1.70
C PRO A 85 6.52 16.96 0.45
N LEU A 86 5.90 15.79 0.59
CA LEU A 86 5.54 14.95 -0.57
C LEU A 86 4.61 15.69 -1.55
N ASP A 87 3.73 16.54 -1.04
CA ASP A 87 2.77 17.31 -1.84
C ASP A 87 3.42 18.32 -2.81
N SER A 88 4.69 18.69 -2.60
CA SER A 88 5.44 19.50 -3.55
C SER A 88 5.73 18.78 -4.88
N VAL A 89 5.65 17.46 -4.90
CA VAL A 89 5.90 16.63 -6.10
C VAL A 89 4.63 15.96 -6.60
N ILE A 90 3.79 15.48 -5.69
CA ILE A 90 2.60 14.68 -6.04
C ILE A 90 1.28 15.40 -5.73
N GLU A 91 1.29 16.71 -5.47
CA GLU A 91 0.11 17.43 -4.94
C GLU A 91 -0.42 16.80 -3.64
N LYS A 92 -1.56 17.31 -3.16
CA LYS A 92 -2.23 16.73 -1.99
C LYS A 92 -2.90 15.41 -2.40
N GLN A 93 -2.25 14.30 -2.08
CA GLN A 93 -2.75 12.94 -2.29
C GLN A 93 -2.67 12.13 -1.01
N HIS A 94 -3.65 11.24 -0.83
CA HIS A 94 -3.65 10.21 0.20
C HIS A 94 -2.96 8.94 -0.32
N ILE A 95 -2.60 8.02 0.57
CA ILE A 95 -2.26 6.64 0.20
C ILE A 95 -3.57 5.86 0.11
N SER A 96 -3.83 5.22 -1.03
CA SER A 96 -4.98 4.34 -1.21
C SER A 96 -4.52 2.89 -1.27
N LEU A 97 -5.02 2.05 -0.37
CA LEU A 97 -4.94 0.60 -0.47
C LEU A 97 -6.24 0.09 -1.10
N MET A 98 -6.16 -0.38 -2.34
CA MET A 98 -7.33 -0.78 -3.12
C MET A 98 -7.32 -2.28 -3.38
N ILE A 99 -8.46 -2.92 -3.08
CA ILE A 99 -8.75 -4.31 -3.43
C ILE A 99 -9.84 -4.25 -4.48
N TYR A 100 -9.57 -4.85 -5.64
CA TYR A 100 -10.47 -4.84 -6.77
C TYR A 100 -10.38 -6.19 -7.49
N ASP A 101 -11.46 -6.53 -8.21
CA ASP A 101 -11.47 -7.59 -9.18
C ASP A 101 -11.10 -7.02 -10.56
N ALA A 102 -10.31 -7.76 -11.32
CA ALA A 102 -9.90 -7.41 -12.67
C ALA A 102 -10.03 -8.65 -13.56
N PRO A 103 -10.48 -8.52 -14.82
CA PRO A 103 -10.61 -9.66 -15.71
C PRO A 103 -9.30 -10.43 -15.83
N ALA A 104 -9.33 -11.75 -15.66
CA ALA A 104 -8.12 -12.59 -15.65
C ALA A 104 -7.28 -12.49 -16.95
N THR A 105 -7.90 -12.08 -18.05
CA THR A 105 -7.28 -11.88 -19.36
C THR A 105 -6.78 -10.46 -19.60
N ALA A 106 -6.98 -9.54 -18.65
CA ALA A 106 -6.62 -8.14 -18.82
C ALA A 106 -5.10 -7.97 -18.79
N GLU A 107 -4.53 -7.48 -19.89
CA GLU A 107 -3.11 -7.07 -19.91
C GLU A 107 -2.86 -5.80 -19.09
N LYS A 108 -3.91 -5.00 -18.87
CA LYS A 108 -3.90 -3.75 -18.11
C LYS A 108 -5.13 -3.66 -17.23
N HIS A 109 -4.94 -3.21 -16.00
CA HIS A 109 -6.04 -3.00 -15.06
C HIS A 109 -6.64 -1.60 -15.29
N ASN A 110 -7.41 -1.44 -16.37
CA ASN A 110 -8.03 -0.16 -16.68
C ASN A 110 -9.15 0.13 -15.67
N ARG A 111 -9.21 1.37 -15.16
CA ARG A 111 -10.21 1.75 -14.15
C ARG A 111 -11.67 1.54 -14.58
N ALA A 112 -11.95 1.60 -15.88
CA ALA A 112 -13.30 1.35 -16.41
C ALA A 112 -13.70 -0.14 -16.40
N GLU A 113 -12.74 -1.05 -16.18
CA GLU A 113 -12.90 -2.50 -16.30
C GLU A 113 -12.65 -3.23 -14.98
N ILE A 114 -12.33 -2.49 -13.90
CA ILE A 114 -12.12 -3.08 -12.56
C ILE A 114 -13.36 -2.87 -11.69
N ASP A 115 -13.70 -3.91 -10.93
CA ASP A 115 -14.77 -3.85 -9.94
C ASP A 115 -14.15 -3.68 -8.55
N MET A 116 -14.42 -2.54 -7.92
CA MET A 116 -13.84 -2.20 -6.62
C MET A 116 -14.52 -2.97 -5.49
N ILE A 117 -13.77 -3.82 -4.80
CA ILE A 117 -14.28 -4.62 -3.68
C ILE A 117 -14.17 -3.84 -2.38
N SER A 118 -13.02 -3.23 -2.13
CA SER A 118 -12.75 -2.45 -0.92
C SER A 118 -11.63 -1.45 -1.13
N GLY A 119 -11.66 -0.34 -0.39
CA GLY A 119 -10.64 0.69 -0.44
C GLY A 119 -10.41 1.27 0.96
N VAL A 120 -9.14 1.45 1.31
CA VAL A 120 -8.73 2.15 2.53
C VAL A 120 -7.88 3.33 2.13
N GLU A 121 -8.29 4.52 2.54
CA GLU A 121 -7.53 5.76 2.33
C GLU A 121 -6.83 6.17 3.63
N MET A 122 -5.55 6.54 3.52
CA MET A 122 -4.71 6.99 4.63
C MET A 122 -4.12 8.34 4.27
N SER A 123 -4.30 9.33 5.14
CA SER A 123 -3.74 10.66 4.92
C SER A 123 -3.42 11.33 6.25
N ASN A 124 -2.34 12.13 6.26
CA ASN A 124 -2.16 13.13 7.29
C ASN A 124 -2.89 14.41 6.85
N VAL A 125 -4.14 14.57 7.28
CA VAL A 125 -4.90 15.81 7.08
C VAL A 125 -5.05 16.53 8.41
N ASN A 126 -3.95 16.98 9.00
CA ASN A 126 -3.98 18.00 10.05
C ASN A 126 -3.91 19.43 9.48
N SER A 127 -3.71 19.60 8.17
CA SER A 127 -3.80 20.91 7.50
C SER A 127 -5.21 21.14 6.97
N THR A 128 -6.10 21.59 7.84
CA THR A 128 -7.43 22.12 7.53
C THR A 128 -7.31 23.27 6.54
N HIS A 129 -7.70 23.06 5.29
CA HIS A 129 -8.24 24.12 4.43
C HIS A 129 -9.35 23.49 3.58
N LEU A 130 -10.56 23.52 4.15
CA LEU A 130 -11.79 23.70 3.39
C LEU A 130 -11.71 25.03 2.62
#